data_AF-A0A7C4QFB8-F1
#
_entry.id   AF-A0A7C4QFB8-F1
#
_cell.length_a   1.000
_cell.length_b   1.000
_cell.length_c   1.000
_cell.angle_alpha   90.00
_cell.angle_beta   90.00
_cell.angle_gamma   90.00
#
_symmetry.space_group_name_H-M   'P 1'
#
loop_
_entity.id
_entity.type
_entity.pdbx_description
1 polymer ?
#
loop_
_entity_poly.entity_id
_entity_poly.type
_entity_poly.pdbx_seq_one_letter_code
_entity_poly.pdbx_strand_id
1 'polypeptide(L)'
;MRFDPRLRLILPLVLLALACRTLLPGAALPTGAPPAAVAPTRSPAPPLPTSTLPAPTATLTPAPARYGLRPEDVTFHPGPELYSGDIVSLEIDAAHLDPEWGDVRVSVYAGPDRAQPLASETFGSFGIGGRAQATFWWVWDTAGLEGEQSVTLTVEPAEGGDPLDTLTLTVRLAPAAQRPMPEPLARWAQAESACCVFHYLTGTAAARDIDLIQAEADAALAQVEDALGVRRRDKIPFTLLSRLLGHGGFASSEISLTYLDRNPAGLDLPTVFRHEGVHILDRQIAETRPAFLTEGLAVFVAGGHYKPEDLDRRAAALLALDRFIPLRTLARDFYRAQHEIGYLEAGALVKYLVDVYGWGTFRAMYASLQPAPDELQMLEAGLAAHYGKPLLEIEAEWLAHLRAQAQDPAEIENLRLTIDLFDTLRRYQQQFDPPAYFLSAWLPDGPRARQRGIVADFIRSPRAAENLALEAMLTGAEQALHRGETAEAGRLLQAAQAVLDAGGLFFDPLAARYRRIAQDLLAQGYELQTLDLSGPTPRVTAIRDWPTLETLTYNSD
;
A
#
# COMPACT_ATOMS: atom_id res chain seq x y z
N MET A 1 12.03 31.02 -48.86
CA MET A 1 13.25 31.87 -48.95
C MET A 1 14.39 31.15 -48.26
N ARG A 2 15.61 31.20 -48.80
CA ARG A 2 16.82 30.64 -48.17
C ARG A 2 17.60 31.77 -47.50
N PHE A 3 18.24 31.50 -46.37
CA PHE A 3 19.40 32.26 -45.90
C PHE A 3 20.53 31.31 -45.54
N ASP A 4 21.75 31.75 -45.85
CA ASP A 4 22.96 30.93 -45.98
C ASP A 4 23.85 31.07 -44.72
N PRO A 5 24.50 30.00 -44.21
CA PRO A 5 25.37 30.09 -43.03
C PRO A 5 26.83 30.31 -43.43
N ARG A 6 27.57 31.18 -42.71
CA ARG A 6 29.04 31.11 -42.49
C ARG A 6 29.60 32.36 -41.77
N LEU A 7 30.14 32.16 -40.57
CA LEU A 7 31.47 32.59 -40.07
C LEU A 7 31.57 32.03 -38.62
N ARG A 8 32.50 31.13 -38.27
CA ARG A 8 33.94 31.37 -38.00
C ARG A 8 34.11 32.48 -36.93
N LEU A 9 34.86 32.31 -35.83
CA LEU A 9 35.85 31.27 -35.44
C LEU A 9 36.23 31.46 -33.94
N ILE A 10 36.85 30.43 -33.35
CA ILE A 10 37.79 30.42 -32.18
C ILE A 10 37.22 30.06 -30.79
N LEU A 11 37.47 28.79 -30.41
CA LEU A 11 37.90 28.32 -29.07
C LEU A 11 39.45 28.53 -29.01
N PRO A 12 40.19 28.65 -27.87
CA PRO A 12 39.89 27.89 -26.64
C PRO A 12 40.49 28.32 -25.25
N LEU A 13 40.13 27.50 -24.24
CA LEU A 13 40.95 26.97 -23.11
C LEU A 13 41.44 27.85 -21.92
N VAL A 14 41.79 27.10 -20.84
CA VAL A 14 42.55 27.47 -19.62
C VAL A 14 41.77 28.21 -18.52
N LEU A 15 41.83 27.93 -17.21
CA LEU A 15 42.09 26.77 -16.33
C LEU A 15 42.36 27.32 -14.91
N LEU A 16 41.76 26.71 -13.88
CA LEU A 16 42.28 26.49 -12.52
C LEU A 16 42.46 27.65 -11.48
N ALA A 17 42.25 27.26 -10.21
CA ALA A 17 42.93 27.71 -8.97
C ALA A 17 42.63 29.13 -8.41
N LEU A 18 42.79 29.43 -7.10
CA LEU A 18 42.64 28.67 -5.83
C LEU A 18 42.72 29.69 -4.65
N ALA A 19 42.22 29.32 -3.46
CA ALA A 19 42.68 29.74 -2.12
C ALA A 19 42.40 31.17 -1.56
N CYS A 20 41.78 31.14 -0.37
CA CYS A 20 42.10 31.89 0.86
C CYS A 20 42.33 33.42 0.87
N ARG A 21 41.55 34.11 1.73
CA ARG A 21 42.14 35.09 2.67
C ARG A 21 41.37 35.25 3.98
N THR A 22 42.13 35.54 5.03
CA THR A 22 41.73 35.78 6.42
C THR A 22 42.23 37.20 6.83
N LEU A 23 42.13 37.75 8.05
CA LEU A 23 41.81 37.29 9.42
C LEU A 23 41.57 38.58 10.29
N LEU A 24 41.14 38.45 11.56
CA LEU A 24 41.28 39.41 12.69
C LEU A 24 40.26 40.59 12.85
N PRO A 25 40.10 41.17 14.07
CA PRO A 25 39.87 40.47 15.36
C PRO A 25 38.91 41.20 16.35
N GLY A 26 38.56 40.52 17.46
CA GLY A 26 38.05 41.13 18.72
C GLY A 26 36.71 40.57 19.19
N ALA A 27 36.41 40.44 20.49
CA ALA A 27 37.22 40.55 21.71
C ALA A 27 36.56 39.71 22.82
N ALA A 28 37.33 39.18 23.78
CA ALA A 28 36.80 38.29 24.82
C ALA A 28 36.38 39.06 26.10
N LEU A 29 35.32 38.59 26.77
CA LEU A 29 34.95 38.92 28.15
C LEU A 29 34.53 37.64 28.91
N PRO A 30 34.60 37.62 30.26
CA PRO A 30 34.87 36.38 30.98
C PRO A 30 33.67 35.71 31.69
N THR A 31 33.80 34.40 31.86
CA THR A 31 33.22 33.49 32.86
C THR A 31 32.14 34.00 33.84
N GLY A 32 31.00 33.29 33.83
CA GLY A 32 30.13 33.11 35.00
C GLY A 32 29.51 31.71 34.96
N ALA A 33 29.82 30.85 35.93
CA ALA A 33 29.25 29.51 36.02
C ALA A 33 27.89 29.53 36.75
N PRO A 34 26.82 28.92 36.21
CA PRO A 34 25.57 28.75 36.94
C PRO A 34 25.70 27.64 38.01
N PRO A 35 24.96 27.74 39.13
CA PRO A 35 25.07 26.80 40.25
C PRO A 35 24.42 25.44 39.95
N ALA A 36 24.91 24.40 40.63
CA ALA A 36 24.37 23.04 40.53
C ALA A 36 22.91 22.98 41.02
N ALA A 37 22.02 22.45 40.18
CA ALA A 37 20.63 22.16 40.55
C ALA A 37 20.56 20.89 41.40
N VAL A 38 19.79 20.95 42.49
CA VAL A 38 19.62 19.87 43.46
C VAL A 38 18.64 18.81 42.92
N ALA A 39 18.99 17.53 43.02
CA ALA A 39 18.13 16.43 42.63
C ALA A 39 16.89 16.31 43.55
N PRO A 40 15.68 16.07 43.01
CA PRO A 40 14.47 15.92 43.83
C PRO A 40 14.45 14.57 44.56
N THR A 41 14.27 14.62 45.88
CA THR A 41 14.12 13.45 46.76
C THR A 41 12.81 12.73 46.46
N ARG A 42 12.86 11.41 46.17
CA ARG A 42 11.65 10.59 46.03
C ARG A 42 11.02 10.31 47.40
N SER A 43 9.82 10.83 47.64
CA SER A 43 8.92 10.32 48.70
C SER A 43 8.13 9.11 48.20
N PRO A 44 7.85 8.11 49.06
CA PRO A 44 7.03 6.96 48.69
C PRO A 44 5.56 7.35 48.51
N ALA A 45 4.91 6.80 47.48
CA ALA A 45 3.47 6.98 47.26
C ALA A 45 2.64 6.15 48.26
N PRO A 46 1.49 6.65 48.73
CA PRO A 46 0.57 5.89 49.58
C PRO A 46 -0.12 4.76 48.78
N PRO A 47 -0.57 3.67 49.45
CA PRO A 47 -1.31 2.61 48.78
C PRO A 47 -2.67 3.10 48.27
N LEU A 48 -3.03 2.69 47.05
CA LEU A 48 -4.35 2.97 46.47
C LEU A 48 -5.48 2.25 47.24
N PRO A 49 -6.65 2.88 47.40
CA PRO A 49 -7.81 2.23 48.03
C PRO A 49 -8.43 1.18 47.10
N THR A 50 -8.69 0.00 47.64
CA THR A 50 -9.43 -1.07 46.96
C THR A 50 -10.89 -0.65 46.75
N SER A 51 -11.27 -0.37 45.50
CA SER A 51 -12.67 -0.04 45.15
C SER A 51 -13.44 -1.31 44.78
N THR A 52 -14.22 -1.84 45.73
CA THR A 52 -15.21 -2.89 45.46
C THR A 52 -16.50 -2.24 44.98
N LEU A 53 -16.66 -2.10 43.67
CA LEU A 53 -17.93 -1.73 43.05
C LEU A 53 -18.95 -2.89 43.15
N PRO A 54 -20.23 -2.62 43.45
CA PRO A 54 -21.27 -3.64 43.40
C PRO A 54 -21.53 -4.08 41.96
N ALA A 55 -21.78 -5.37 41.76
CA ALA A 55 -22.06 -5.93 40.43
C ALA A 55 -23.34 -5.31 39.83
N PRO A 56 -23.31 -4.87 38.55
CA PRO A 56 -24.52 -4.39 37.89
C PRO A 56 -25.50 -5.54 37.68
N THR A 57 -26.77 -5.31 38.05
CA THR A 57 -27.86 -6.20 37.64
C THR A 57 -27.96 -6.18 36.12
N ALA A 58 -27.84 -7.35 35.49
CA ALA A 58 -28.01 -7.48 34.06
C ALA A 58 -29.47 -7.19 33.67
N THR A 59 -29.74 -5.95 33.25
CA THR A 59 -30.89 -5.65 32.42
C THR A 59 -30.68 -6.35 31.09
N LEU A 60 -31.67 -7.12 30.63
CA LEU A 60 -31.60 -7.75 29.32
C LEU A 60 -31.50 -6.66 28.24
N THR A 61 -30.31 -6.50 27.66
CA THR A 61 -30.15 -5.75 26.42
C THR A 61 -31.11 -6.39 25.41
N PRO A 62 -31.96 -5.62 24.71
CA PRO A 62 -32.75 -6.18 23.63
C PRO A 62 -31.79 -6.84 22.62
N ALA A 63 -32.21 -7.96 22.04
CA ALA A 63 -31.46 -8.53 20.91
C ALA A 63 -31.26 -7.42 19.85
N PRO A 64 -30.07 -7.34 19.22
CA PRO A 64 -29.84 -6.34 18.18
C PRO A 64 -30.95 -6.47 17.13
N ALA A 65 -31.39 -5.34 16.58
CA ALA A 65 -32.32 -5.34 15.46
C ALA A 65 -31.74 -6.19 14.32
N ARG A 66 -32.59 -6.78 13.48
CA ARG A 66 -32.18 -7.67 12.37
C ARG A 66 -31.11 -7.03 11.45
N TYR A 67 -31.12 -5.70 11.37
CA TYR A 67 -30.19 -4.90 10.57
C TYR A 67 -29.20 -4.05 11.41
N GLY A 68 -29.12 -4.27 12.73
CA GLY A 68 -28.57 -3.34 13.73
C GLY A 68 -27.15 -2.82 13.46
N LEU A 69 -27.06 -1.71 12.72
CA LEU A 69 -25.85 -0.98 12.38
C LEU A 69 -25.19 -0.40 13.63
N ARG A 70 -23.87 -0.37 13.61
CA ARG A 70 -23.04 0.10 14.72
C ARG A 70 -21.98 1.09 14.24
N PRO A 71 -21.43 1.93 15.14
CA PRO A 71 -20.36 2.86 14.77
C PRO A 71 -19.14 2.18 14.15
N GLU A 72 -18.80 0.96 14.57
CA GLU A 72 -17.69 0.17 13.99
C GLU A 72 -17.92 -0.28 12.54
N ASP A 73 -19.17 -0.33 12.07
CA ASP A 73 -19.51 -0.74 10.69
C ASP A 73 -19.30 0.40 9.68
N VAL A 74 -19.09 1.66 10.13
CA VAL A 74 -19.03 2.86 9.28
C VAL A 74 -17.62 3.47 9.27
N THR A 75 -16.98 3.44 8.11
CA THR A 75 -15.68 4.11 7.89
C THR A 75 -15.88 5.39 7.07
N PHE A 76 -15.26 6.49 7.51
CA PHE A 76 -15.26 7.77 6.80
C PHE A 76 -13.93 8.01 6.10
N HIS A 77 -13.99 8.54 4.88
CA HIS A 77 -12.80 8.96 4.13
C HIS A 77 -12.93 10.41 3.68
N PRO A 78 -11.83 11.18 3.61
CA PRO A 78 -10.43 10.77 3.83
C PRO A 78 -10.03 10.64 5.32
N GLY A 79 -9.64 9.44 5.77
CA GLY A 79 -9.17 9.19 7.15
C GLY A 79 -7.69 9.53 7.37
N PRO A 80 -7.19 9.56 8.63
CA PRO A 80 -7.89 9.20 9.86
C PRO A 80 -8.68 10.35 10.52
N GLU A 81 -8.41 11.62 10.17
CA GLU A 81 -9.14 12.78 10.67
C GLU A 81 -9.76 13.56 9.50
N LEU A 82 -10.97 14.07 9.72
CA LEU A 82 -11.72 14.90 8.78
C LEU A 82 -11.56 16.39 9.14
N TYR A 83 -11.41 17.23 8.12
CA TYR A 83 -11.26 18.68 8.26
C TYR A 83 -12.34 19.42 7.48
N SER A 84 -12.64 20.66 7.88
CA SER A 84 -13.53 21.54 7.13
C SER A 84 -13.11 21.67 5.66
N GLY A 85 -14.07 21.53 4.75
CA GLY A 85 -13.84 21.56 3.30
C GLY A 85 -13.29 20.25 2.71
N ASP A 86 -13.37 19.14 3.43
CA ASP A 86 -13.31 17.81 2.82
C ASP A 86 -14.64 17.49 2.13
N ILE A 87 -14.58 16.71 1.04
CA ILE A 87 -15.77 16.09 0.48
C ILE A 87 -15.73 14.62 0.85
N VAL A 88 -16.55 14.24 1.83
CA VAL A 88 -16.42 12.99 2.58
C VAL A 88 -17.11 11.84 1.86
N SER A 89 -16.43 10.70 1.83
CA SER A 89 -16.95 9.40 1.40
C SER A 89 -17.22 8.51 2.60
N LEU A 90 -18.10 7.52 2.44
CA LEU A 90 -18.42 6.55 3.49
C LEU A 90 -18.36 5.12 2.94
N GLU A 91 -17.82 4.21 3.73
CA GLU A 91 -18.00 2.77 3.58
C GLU A 91 -18.89 2.27 4.72
N ILE A 92 -19.83 1.38 4.42
CA ILE A 92 -20.63 0.66 5.42
C ILE A 92 -20.40 -0.84 5.20
N ASP A 93 -19.77 -1.50 6.16
CA ASP A 93 -19.48 -2.93 6.13
C ASP A 93 -20.68 -3.73 6.67
N ALA A 94 -21.06 -4.80 5.98
CA ALA A 94 -22.10 -5.73 6.42
C ALA A 94 -21.56 -7.09 6.89
N ALA A 95 -20.25 -7.26 7.08
CA ALA A 95 -19.62 -8.53 7.47
C ALA A 95 -20.13 -9.13 8.81
N HIS A 96 -20.78 -8.34 9.66
CA HIS A 96 -21.40 -8.79 10.93
C HIS A 96 -22.93 -8.87 10.87
N LEU A 97 -23.52 -8.63 9.70
CA LEU A 97 -24.96 -8.47 9.49
C LEU A 97 -25.50 -9.69 8.70
N ASP A 98 -26.80 -9.93 8.77
CA ASP A 98 -27.47 -11.11 8.19
C ASP A 98 -27.25 -11.18 6.64
N PRO A 99 -27.15 -12.35 5.99
CA PRO A 99 -27.11 -12.43 4.52
C PRO A 99 -28.30 -11.82 3.75
N GLU A 100 -29.40 -11.45 4.42
CA GLU A 100 -30.62 -10.87 3.80
C GLU A 100 -30.50 -9.39 3.34
N TRP A 101 -29.31 -8.80 3.29
CA TRP A 101 -29.13 -7.38 2.92
C TRP A 101 -29.15 -7.09 1.40
N GLY A 102 -29.41 -8.10 0.56
CA GLY A 102 -29.57 -7.91 -0.88
C GLY A 102 -30.79 -7.04 -1.27
N ASP A 103 -31.82 -7.01 -0.41
CA ASP A 103 -33.09 -6.33 -0.66
C ASP A 103 -33.24 -4.99 0.10
N VAL A 104 -32.14 -4.45 0.65
CA VAL A 104 -32.15 -3.18 1.40
C VAL A 104 -31.24 -2.11 0.80
N ARG A 105 -31.59 -0.86 1.09
CA ARG A 105 -30.88 0.35 0.70
C ARG A 105 -30.51 1.12 1.95
N VAL A 106 -29.32 1.73 1.98
CA VAL A 106 -28.93 2.67 3.03
C VAL A 106 -28.95 4.09 2.49
N SER A 107 -29.54 5.00 3.25
CA SER A 107 -29.62 6.42 2.95
C SER A 107 -28.79 7.21 3.98
N VAL A 108 -27.89 8.09 3.52
CA VAL A 108 -27.00 8.90 4.38
C VAL A 108 -27.52 10.34 4.45
N TYR A 109 -27.61 10.89 5.65
CA TYR A 109 -28.05 12.25 5.94
C TYR A 109 -26.99 12.97 6.79
N ALA A 110 -26.84 14.28 6.62
CA ALA A 110 -26.03 15.12 7.50
C ALA A 110 -26.82 16.33 8.02
N GLY A 111 -26.49 16.78 9.23
CA GLY A 111 -27.14 17.91 9.88
C GLY A 111 -28.48 17.57 10.58
N PRO A 112 -29.10 18.57 11.24
CA PRO A 112 -30.24 18.35 12.12
C PRO A 112 -31.56 18.12 11.35
N ASP A 113 -31.74 18.74 10.20
CA ASP A 113 -33.05 18.82 9.53
C ASP A 113 -33.44 17.52 8.79
N ARG A 114 -32.44 16.69 8.41
CA ARG A 114 -32.59 15.36 7.77
C ARG A 114 -33.60 15.28 6.60
N ALA A 115 -33.92 16.40 5.96
CA ALA A 115 -35.06 16.51 5.07
C ALA A 115 -34.90 15.78 3.71
N GLN A 116 -33.64 15.58 3.27
CA GLN A 116 -33.28 14.79 2.10
C GLN A 116 -31.97 14.05 2.38
N PRO A 117 -31.78 12.82 1.87
CA PRO A 117 -30.49 12.14 1.95
C PRO A 117 -29.48 12.84 1.04
N LEU A 118 -28.22 12.84 1.47
CA LEU A 118 -27.07 13.21 0.63
C LEU A 118 -26.90 12.23 -0.53
N ALA A 119 -27.10 10.94 -0.25
CA ALA A 119 -27.05 9.84 -1.20
C ALA A 119 -27.73 8.60 -0.59
N SER A 120 -28.09 7.65 -1.45
CA SER A 120 -28.59 6.33 -1.07
C SER A 120 -27.96 5.25 -1.95
N GLU A 121 -27.49 4.15 -1.36
CA GLU A 121 -26.79 3.06 -2.04
C GLU A 121 -27.30 1.69 -1.55
N THR A 122 -27.05 0.62 -2.32
CA THR A 122 -27.32 -0.77 -1.94
C THR A 122 -26.01 -1.51 -1.61
N PHE A 123 -26.10 -2.63 -0.90
CA PHE A 123 -24.91 -3.45 -0.65
C PHE A 123 -24.50 -4.23 -1.90
N GLY A 124 -23.19 -4.28 -2.15
CA GLY A 124 -22.59 -5.06 -3.22
C GLY A 124 -21.29 -5.73 -2.75
N SER A 125 -20.69 -6.54 -3.63
CA SER A 125 -19.35 -7.08 -3.41
C SER A 125 -18.30 -6.00 -3.66
N PHE A 126 -17.46 -5.71 -2.68
CA PHE A 126 -16.40 -4.72 -2.74
C PHE A 126 -15.01 -5.34 -2.49
N GLY A 127 -14.01 -4.85 -3.23
CA GLY A 127 -12.63 -5.29 -3.14
C GLY A 127 -12.41 -6.73 -3.61
N ILE A 128 -11.15 -7.16 -3.53
CA ILE A 128 -10.69 -8.50 -3.92
C ILE A 128 -11.27 -9.58 -2.99
N GLY A 129 -11.47 -9.26 -1.70
CA GLY A 129 -12.05 -10.19 -0.73
C GLY A 129 -13.54 -10.49 -0.96
N GLY A 130 -14.24 -9.62 -1.70
CA GLY A 130 -15.69 -9.65 -1.89
C GLY A 130 -16.46 -9.27 -0.62
N ARG A 131 -16.04 -8.20 0.05
CA ARG A 131 -16.68 -7.66 1.25
C ARG A 131 -18.08 -7.14 0.90
N ALA A 132 -19.11 -7.53 1.66
CA ALA A 132 -20.45 -6.99 1.48
C ALA A 132 -20.50 -5.55 2.00
N GLN A 133 -20.65 -4.57 1.11
CA GLN A 133 -20.46 -3.16 1.44
C GLN A 133 -21.37 -2.23 0.63
N ALA A 134 -21.87 -1.17 1.27
CA ALA A 134 -22.43 -0.01 0.60
C ALA A 134 -21.37 1.12 0.59
N THR A 135 -21.13 1.75 -0.57
CA THR A 135 -20.02 2.70 -0.76
C THR A 135 -20.47 4.03 -1.34
N PHE A 136 -20.28 5.10 -0.59
CA PHE A 136 -20.76 6.45 -0.88
C PHE A 136 -19.60 7.35 -1.31
N TRP A 137 -19.46 7.64 -2.60
CA TRP A 137 -18.32 8.37 -3.15
C TRP A 137 -18.48 9.90 -3.10
N TRP A 138 -17.80 10.54 -2.15
CA TRP A 138 -17.68 11.99 -1.99
C TRP A 138 -19.05 12.70 -1.98
N VAL A 139 -19.88 12.32 -1.01
CA VAL A 139 -21.31 12.68 -0.90
C VAL A 139 -21.58 13.84 0.06
N TRP A 140 -20.66 14.11 1.00
CA TRP A 140 -20.84 15.15 2.02
C TRP A 140 -19.76 16.22 1.91
N ASP A 141 -20.10 17.38 1.35
CA ASP A 141 -19.23 18.56 1.38
C ASP A 141 -19.28 19.20 2.79
N THR A 142 -18.10 19.35 3.40
CA THR A 142 -17.92 19.90 4.75
C THR A 142 -17.42 21.34 4.77
N ALA A 143 -17.40 22.04 3.63
CA ALA A 143 -16.92 23.42 3.52
C ALA A 143 -17.65 24.36 4.50
N GLY A 144 -16.89 24.98 5.41
CA GLY A 144 -17.43 25.90 6.42
C GLY A 144 -18.06 25.23 7.64
N LEU A 145 -18.04 23.89 7.72
CA LEU A 145 -18.42 23.13 8.91
C LEU A 145 -17.19 22.85 9.78
N GLU A 146 -17.29 23.06 11.09
CA GLU A 146 -16.25 22.75 12.07
C GLU A 146 -16.89 22.19 13.36
N GLY A 147 -16.12 21.46 14.17
CA GLY A 147 -16.61 20.88 15.42
C GLY A 147 -17.48 19.65 15.21
N GLU A 148 -18.40 19.38 16.14
CA GLU A 148 -19.26 18.20 16.12
C GLU A 148 -20.40 18.35 15.11
N GLN A 149 -20.51 17.39 14.20
CA GLN A 149 -21.56 17.26 13.19
C GLN A 149 -22.33 15.97 13.41
N SER A 150 -23.64 15.97 13.13
CA SER A 150 -24.45 14.74 13.13
C SER A 150 -24.52 14.17 11.73
N VAL A 151 -24.13 12.91 11.57
CA VAL A 151 -24.40 12.08 10.39
C VAL A 151 -25.42 11.01 10.77
N THR A 152 -26.31 10.63 9.87
CA THR A 152 -27.33 9.61 10.13
C THR A 152 -27.45 8.67 8.95
N LEU A 153 -27.48 7.38 9.24
CA LEU A 153 -27.62 6.31 8.28
C LEU A 153 -28.95 5.61 8.56
N THR A 154 -29.77 5.45 7.54
CA THR A 154 -31.09 4.82 7.63
C THR A 154 -31.13 3.63 6.69
N VAL A 155 -31.42 2.43 7.21
CA VAL A 155 -31.62 1.21 6.42
C VAL A 155 -33.10 1.10 6.08
N GLU A 156 -33.42 0.91 4.80
CA GLU A 156 -34.78 0.91 4.27
C GLU A 156 -34.97 -0.27 3.30
N PRO A 157 -36.19 -0.80 3.10
CA PRO A 157 -36.45 -1.77 2.04
C PRO A 157 -36.15 -1.14 0.66
N ALA A 158 -35.54 -1.89 -0.26
CA ALA A 158 -35.18 -1.36 -1.58
C ALA A 158 -36.40 -0.93 -2.42
N GLU A 159 -37.56 -1.58 -2.24
CA GLU A 159 -38.84 -1.19 -2.85
C GLU A 159 -39.52 0.01 -2.15
N GLY A 160 -38.96 0.48 -1.03
CA GLY A 160 -39.51 1.53 -0.17
C GLY A 160 -40.36 0.97 0.98
N GLY A 161 -40.37 1.68 2.11
CA GLY A 161 -41.12 1.32 3.32
C GLY A 161 -40.66 2.12 4.53
N ASP A 162 -41.12 1.73 5.72
CA ASP A 162 -40.62 2.28 6.98
C ASP A 162 -39.15 1.88 7.21
N PRO A 163 -38.33 2.73 7.87
CA PRO A 163 -36.96 2.39 8.25
C PRO A 163 -36.86 1.08 9.04
N LEU A 164 -35.97 0.20 8.58
CA LEU A 164 -35.64 -1.07 9.20
C LEU A 164 -34.63 -0.91 10.35
N ASP A 165 -33.74 0.09 10.22
CA ASP A 165 -32.81 0.51 11.26
C ASP A 165 -32.35 1.96 11.04
N THR A 166 -31.79 2.60 12.08
CA THR A 166 -31.23 3.95 11.99
C THR A 166 -30.09 4.17 12.99
N LEU A 167 -28.90 4.48 12.47
CA LEU A 167 -27.71 4.83 13.24
C LEU A 167 -27.45 6.34 13.14
N THR A 168 -27.25 7.02 14.28
CA THR A 168 -26.78 8.42 14.30
C THR A 168 -25.37 8.46 14.87
N LEU A 169 -24.45 9.08 14.11
CA LEU A 169 -23.04 9.24 14.47
C LEU A 169 -22.71 10.72 14.71
N THR A 170 -21.87 10.98 15.71
CA THR A 170 -21.25 12.29 15.90
C THR A 170 -19.87 12.27 15.27
N VAL A 171 -19.68 13.09 14.23
CA VAL A 171 -18.42 13.21 13.48
C VAL A 171 -17.80 14.55 13.79
N ARG A 172 -16.53 14.56 14.22
CA ARG A 172 -15.81 15.81 14.50
C ARG A 172 -15.02 16.25 13.27
N LEU A 173 -15.20 17.51 12.88
CA LEU A 173 -14.43 18.18 11.85
C LEU A 173 -13.41 19.13 12.47
N ALA A 174 -12.13 18.94 12.15
CA ALA A 174 -11.07 19.86 12.55
C ALA A 174 -11.00 21.09 11.60
N PRO A 175 -10.47 22.25 12.05
CA PRO A 175 -10.32 23.43 11.19
C PRO A 175 -9.45 23.17 9.96
N ALA A 176 -9.81 23.73 8.81
CA ALA A 176 -9.09 23.51 7.54
C ALA A 176 -7.59 23.88 7.61
N ALA A 177 -7.22 24.80 8.49
CA ALA A 177 -5.84 25.22 8.73
C ALA A 177 -4.97 24.18 9.47
N GLN A 178 -5.55 23.09 9.97
CA GLN A 178 -4.86 22.01 10.69
C GLN A 178 -4.58 20.77 9.82
N ARG A 179 -4.94 20.80 8.52
CA ARG A 179 -4.70 19.69 7.58
C ARG A 179 -3.21 19.29 7.55
N PRO A 180 -2.88 17.99 7.58
CA PRO A 180 -1.50 17.51 7.66
C PRO A 180 -0.71 17.76 6.36
N MET A 181 0.58 18.07 6.49
CA MET A 181 1.48 18.15 5.33
C MET A 181 1.64 16.78 4.66
N PRO A 182 1.76 16.69 3.32
CA PRO A 182 1.86 17.79 2.36
C PRO A 182 0.51 18.29 1.81
N GLU A 183 -0.64 17.88 2.34
CA GLU A 183 -1.96 18.14 1.74
C GLU A 183 -2.24 19.63 1.42
N PRO A 184 -1.90 20.63 2.28
CA PRO A 184 -2.06 22.04 1.92
C PRO A 184 -1.33 22.45 0.63
N LEU A 185 -0.20 21.81 0.31
CA LEU A 185 0.61 22.01 -0.89
C LEU A 185 0.14 21.17 -2.10
N ALA A 186 -0.70 20.17 -1.88
CA ALA A 186 -1.01 19.15 -2.86
C ALA A 186 -2.11 19.55 -3.85
N ARG A 187 -1.79 19.54 -5.13
CA ARG A 187 -2.70 19.76 -6.26
C ARG A 187 -2.38 18.71 -7.31
N TRP A 188 -3.40 18.30 -8.08
CA TRP A 188 -3.18 17.40 -9.22
C TRP A 188 -2.29 18.04 -10.27
N ALA A 189 -1.23 17.32 -10.63
CA ALA A 189 -0.30 17.62 -11.70
C ALA A 189 -0.26 16.46 -12.69
N GLN A 190 0.32 16.71 -13.86
CA GLN A 190 0.48 15.72 -14.91
C GLN A 190 1.86 15.85 -15.55
N ALA A 191 2.50 14.72 -15.83
CA ALA A 191 3.67 14.59 -16.69
C ALA A 191 3.40 13.54 -17.77
N GLU A 192 4.09 13.62 -18.90
CA GLU A 192 3.85 12.78 -20.07
C GLU A 192 5.18 12.30 -20.68
N SER A 193 5.33 10.97 -20.85
CA SER A 193 6.55 10.31 -21.35
C SER A 193 6.32 9.65 -22.71
N ALA A 194 7.23 8.80 -23.19
CA ALA A 194 7.00 8.04 -24.43
C ALA A 194 5.99 6.89 -24.28
N CYS A 195 5.87 6.29 -23.09
CA CYS A 195 4.90 5.24 -22.81
C CYS A 195 3.57 5.74 -22.25
N CYS A 196 3.60 6.84 -21.49
CA CYS A 196 2.66 6.99 -20.39
C CYS A 196 2.24 8.43 -20.11
N VAL A 197 1.12 8.58 -19.39
CA VAL A 197 0.65 9.83 -18.79
C VAL A 197 0.59 9.60 -17.28
N PHE A 198 1.37 10.36 -16.51
CA PHE A 198 1.44 10.25 -15.06
C PHE A 198 0.64 11.36 -14.41
N HIS A 199 -0.34 10.99 -13.60
CA HIS A 199 -1.05 11.89 -12.70
C HIS A 199 -0.51 11.73 -11.29
N TYR A 200 -0.18 12.83 -10.64
CA TYR A 200 0.43 12.84 -9.32
C TYR A 200 0.06 14.11 -8.56
N LEU A 201 0.42 14.18 -7.28
CA LEU A 201 0.11 15.31 -6.42
C LEU A 201 1.38 16.12 -6.10
N THR A 202 1.32 17.45 -6.25
CA THR A 202 2.45 18.33 -5.92
C THR A 202 2.86 18.24 -4.45
N GLY A 203 4.14 18.46 -4.16
CA GLY A 203 4.64 18.39 -2.77
C GLY A 203 4.80 16.98 -2.21
N THR A 204 4.74 15.94 -3.05
CA THR A 204 4.93 14.52 -2.69
C THR A 204 6.24 13.96 -3.26
N ALA A 205 6.62 12.75 -2.85
CA ALA A 205 7.77 12.03 -3.41
C ALA A 205 7.64 11.85 -4.95
N ALA A 206 6.45 11.50 -5.44
CA ALA A 206 6.19 11.35 -6.87
C ALA A 206 6.39 12.65 -7.66
N ALA A 207 6.07 13.81 -7.07
CA ALA A 207 6.32 15.11 -7.69
C ALA A 207 7.80 15.50 -7.73
N ARG A 208 8.58 15.06 -6.75
CA ARG A 208 10.02 15.30 -6.66
C ARG A 208 10.80 14.46 -7.67
N ASP A 209 10.38 13.21 -7.85
CA ASP A 209 11.13 12.20 -8.61
C ASP A 209 10.55 11.92 -10.00
N ILE A 210 9.63 12.75 -10.50
CA ILE A 210 8.84 12.46 -11.71
C ILE A 210 9.69 12.13 -12.94
N ASP A 211 10.83 12.81 -13.15
CA ASP A 211 11.74 12.55 -14.27
C ASP A 211 12.33 11.12 -14.23
N LEU A 212 12.64 10.60 -13.03
CA LEU A 212 13.11 9.23 -12.82
C LEU A 212 11.98 8.24 -13.11
N ILE A 213 10.79 8.51 -12.57
CA ILE A 213 9.59 7.67 -12.73
C ILE A 213 9.23 7.52 -14.22
N GLN A 214 9.30 8.61 -14.99
CA GLN A 214 9.09 8.59 -16.44
C GLN A 214 10.14 7.75 -17.19
N ALA A 215 11.42 7.86 -16.82
CA ALA A 215 12.49 7.13 -17.46
C ALA A 215 12.41 5.61 -17.20
N GLU A 216 12.16 5.20 -15.95
CA GLU A 216 12.01 3.79 -15.58
C GLU A 216 10.77 3.17 -16.22
N ALA A 217 9.65 3.90 -16.29
CA ALA A 217 8.45 3.43 -16.97
C ALA A 217 8.66 3.25 -18.48
N ASP A 218 9.27 4.24 -19.15
CA ASP A 218 9.56 4.15 -20.59
C ASP A 218 10.46 2.95 -20.91
N ALA A 219 11.44 2.66 -20.06
CA ALA A 219 12.33 1.50 -20.18
C ALA A 219 11.61 0.17 -19.88
N ALA A 220 10.85 0.09 -18.78
CA ALA A 220 10.11 -1.10 -18.37
C ALA A 220 9.04 -1.50 -19.40
N LEU A 221 8.23 -0.55 -19.87
CA LEU A 221 7.17 -0.84 -20.83
C LEU A 221 7.74 -1.26 -22.20
N ALA A 222 8.89 -0.72 -22.62
CA ALA A 222 9.58 -1.21 -23.82
C ALA A 222 10.01 -2.69 -23.68
N GLN A 223 10.48 -3.11 -22.50
CA GLN A 223 10.82 -4.52 -22.22
C GLN A 223 9.58 -5.42 -22.28
N VAL A 224 8.43 -4.99 -21.72
CA VAL A 224 7.18 -5.76 -21.78
C VAL A 224 6.70 -5.92 -23.22
N GLU A 225 6.73 -4.86 -24.04
CA GLU A 225 6.32 -4.94 -25.44
C GLU A 225 7.16 -5.94 -26.25
N ASP A 226 8.49 -5.94 -26.03
CA ASP A 226 9.42 -6.84 -26.69
C ASP A 226 9.23 -8.29 -26.21
N ALA A 227 9.00 -8.51 -24.90
CA ALA A 227 8.74 -9.84 -24.34
C ALA A 227 7.41 -10.44 -24.82
N LEU A 228 6.33 -9.66 -24.81
CA LEU A 228 5.00 -10.11 -25.25
C LEU A 228 4.86 -10.19 -26.78
N GLY A 229 5.72 -9.49 -27.52
CA GLY A 229 5.63 -9.33 -28.97
C GLY A 229 4.39 -8.52 -29.38
N VAL A 230 4.03 -7.50 -28.59
CA VAL A 230 2.85 -6.64 -28.80
C VAL A 230 3.23 -5.19 -28.49
N ARG A 231 2.79 -4.24 -29.32
CA ARG A 231 2.99 -2.80 -29.05
C ARG A 231 1.76 -2.20 -28.38
N ARG A 232 1.97 -1.21 -27.51
CA ARG A 232 0.89 -0.35 -27.01
C ARG A 232 0.25 0.44 -28.15
N ARG A 233 -1.06 0.69 -28.05
CA ARG A 233 -1.81 1.50 -29.01
C ARG A 233 -1.83 2.97 -28.61
N ASP A 234 -2.00 3.19 -27.31
CA ASP A 234 -2.16 4.49 -26.67
C ASP A 234 -1.16 4.64 -25.52
N LYS A 235 -1.07 5.84 -24.94
CA LYS A 235 -0.30 6.05 -23.71
C LYS A 235 -1.05 5.48 -22.52
N ILE A 236 -0.32 4.84 -21.63
CA ILE A 236 -0.91 4.22 -20.43
C ILE A 236 -1.09 5.29 -19.34
N PRO A 237 -2.29 5.51 -18.82
CA PRO A 237 -2.51 6.41 -17.69
C PRO A 237 -2.09 5.75 -16.38
N PHE A 238 -1.31 6.49 -15.59
CA PHE A 238 -0.86 6.14 -14.25
C PHE A 238 -1.36 7.17 -13.24
N THR A 239 -1.80 6.71 -12.07
CA THR A 239 -2.09 7.54 -10.90
C THR A 239 -1.12 7.18 -9.78
N LEU A 240 -0.19 8.10 -9.49
CA LEU A 240 0.83 7.92 -8.47
C LEU A 240 0.27 8.32 -7.10
N LEU A 241 0.13 7.33 -6.23
CA LEU A 241 -0.43 7.46 -4.88
C LEU A 241 0.65 7.90 -3.90
N SER A 242 0.36 8.91 -3.08
CA SER A 242 1.23 9.37 -2.00
C SER A 242 0.83 8.77 -0.64
N ARG A 243 0.23 7.58 -0.67
CA ARG A 243 -0.03 6.68 0.45
C ARG A 243 0.06 5.23 -0.05
N LEU A 244 0.28 4.28 0.84
CA LEU A 244 0.19 2.86 0.51
C LEU A 244 -1.28 2.44 0.50
N LEU A 245 -1.66 1.69 -0.53
CA LEU A 245 -2.92 0.95 -0.62
C LEU A 245 -2.59 -0.48 -1.06
N GLY A 246 -3.12 -1.47 -0.35
CA GLY A 246 -2.77 -2.88 -0.53
C GLY A 246 -1.26 -3.10 -0.46
N HIS A 247 -0.69 -3.72 -1.49
CA HIS A 247 0.76 -3.89 -1.62
C HIS A 247 1.35 -3.08 -2.77
N GLY A 248 0.67 -2.00 -3.20
CA GLY A 248 1.31 -0.93 -3.96
C GLY A 248 0.94 -0.77 -5.44
N GLY A 249 0.31 -1.75 -6.08
CA GLY A 249 -0.07 -1.68 -7.51
C GLY A 249 -1.48 -2.21 -7.77
N PHE A 250 -2.20 -1.56 -8.69
CA PHE A 250 -3.52 -1.99 -9.18
C PHE A 250 -3.76 -1.55 -10.63
N ALA A 251 -3.89 -2.50 -11.58
CA ALA A 251 -4.31 -2.22 -12.96
C ALA A 251 -5.84 -2.27 -13.16
N SER A 252 -6.41 -1.21 -13.73
CA SER A 252 -7.84 -1.13 -14.07
C SER A 252 -8.04 -0.56 -15.49
N SER A 253 -8.80 0.52 -15.66
CA SER A 253 -8.74 1.43 -16.81
C SER A 253 -7.50 2.33 -16.79
N GLU A 254 -6.95 2.58 -15.60
CA GLU A 254 -5.63 3.16 -15.34
C GLU A 254 -4.86 2.32 -14.33
N ILE A 255 -3.54 2.52 -14.24
CA ILE A 255 -2.70 1.87 -13.22
C ILE A 255 -2.55 2.81 -12.03
N SER A 256 -3.00 2.37 -10.85
CA SER A 256 -2.71 3.06 -9.60
C SER A 256 -1.44 2.47 -8.97
N LEU A 257 -0.46 3.31 -8.66
CA LEU A 257 0.86 2.89 -8.18
C LEU A 257 1.29 3.71 -6.96
N THR A 258 1.63 3.04 -5.86
CA THR A 258 2.19 3.67 -4.66
C THR A 258 3.62 4.14 -4.92
N TYR A 259 3.91 5.41 -4.61
CA TYR A 259 5.27 5.95 -4.66
C TYR A 259 5.56 6.76 -3.39
N LEU A 260 6.39 6.21 -2.52
CA LEU A 260 6.65 6.70 -1.16
C LEU A 260 8.13 6.64 -0.78
N ASP A 261 8.55 7.57 0.07
CA ASP A 261 9.87 7.54 0.72
C ASP A 261 9.95 6.48 1.82
N ARG A 262 8.85 6.30 2.58
CA ARG A 262 8.63 5.21 3.52
C ARG A 262 7.79 4.13 2.85
N ASN A 263 8.45 3.20 2.15
CA ASN A 263 7.80 2.15 1.36
C ASN A 263 7.97 0.77 2.00
N PRO A 264 7.08 0.34 2.93
CA PRO A 264 7.19 -0.96 3.59
C PRO A 264 6.86 -2.15 2.67
N ALA A 265 6.39 -1.91 1.43
CA ALA A 265 6.15 -2.93 0.42
C ALA A 265 7.34 -3.18 -0.52
N GLY A 266 8.42 -2.38 -0.45
CA GLY A 266 9.69 -2.69 -1.14
C GLY A 266 9.67 -2.64 -2.67
N LEU A 267 8.78 -1.83 -3.23
CA LEU A 267 8.50 -1.82 -4.67
C LEU A 267 9.74 -1.41 -5.49
N ASP A 268 10.36 -2.36 -6.19
CA ASP A 268 11.30 -2.11 -7.27
C ASP A 268 10.52 -1.54 -8.46
N LEU A 269 10.66 -0.23 -8.67
CA LEU A 269 9.87 0.53 -9.64
C LEU A 269 9.91 -0.08 -11.06
N PRO A 270 11.07 -0.54 -11.60
CA PRO A 270 11.12 -1.23 -12.89
C PRO A 270 10.35 -2.55 -12.91
N THR A 271 10.42 -3.36 -11.85
CA THR A 271 9.69 -4.64 -11.76
C THR A 271 8.19 -4.40 -11.71
N VAL A 272 7.71 -3.46 -10.89
CA VAL A 272 6.27 -3.16 -10.83
C VAL A 272 5.76 -2.53 -12.13
N PHE A 273 6.52 -1.65 -12.79
CA PHE A 273 6.13 -1.16 -14.12
C PHE A 273 6.08 -2.25 -15.18
N ARG A 274 6.95 -3.27 -15.13
CA ARG A 274 6.82 -4.44 -16.01
C ARG A 274 5.56 -5.25 -15.67
N HIS A 275 5.31 -5.52 -14.39
CA HIS A 275 4.16 -6.30 -13.93
C HIS A 275 2.83 -5.65 -14.36
N GLU A 276 2.60 -4.39 -13.98
CA GLU A 276 1.38 -3.66 -14.35
C GLU A 276 1.28 -3.39 -15.86
N GLY A 277 2.43 -3.26 -16.54
CA GLY A 277 2.50 -3.14 -18.00
C GLY A 277 2.01 -4.39 -18.74
N VAL A 278 2.25 -5.59 -18.17
CA VAL A 278 1.73 -6.84 -18.72
C VAL A 278 0.20 -6.84 -18.68
N HIS A 279 -0.40 -6.47 -17.55
CA HIS A 279 -1.87 -6.43 -17.35
C HIS A 279 -2.63 -5.52 -18.31
N ILE A 280 -1.93 -4.58 -18.99
CA ILE A 280 -2.49 -3.71 -20.03
C ILE A 280 -2.29 -4.30 -21.43
N LEU A 281 -1.13 -4.92 -21.68
CA LEU A 281 -0.74 -5.39 -23.02
C LEU A 281 -1.22 -6.81 -23.35
N ASP A 282 -1.36 -7.68 -22.34
CA ASP A 282 -1.86 -9.05 -22.47
C ASP A 282 -3.35 -9.11 -22.90
N ARG A 283 -4.13 -8.06 -22.59
CA ARG A 283 -5.51 -7.82 -23.09
C ARG A 283 -5.60 -7.80 -24.62
N GLN A 284 -4.48 -7.56 -25.31
CA GLN A 284 -4.40 -7.66 -26.77
C GLN A 284 -4.06 -9.07 -27.28
N ILE A 285 -3.67 -9.99 -26.39
CA ILE A 285 -3.33 -11.38 -26.68
C ILE A 285 -4.53 -12.28 -26.42
N ALA A 286 -5.21 -12.09 -25.29
CA ALA A 286 -6.33 -12.92 -24.84
C ALA A 286 -7.48 -12.07 -24.25
N GLU A 287 -8.70 -12.33 -24.72
CA GLU A 287 -9.91 -11.68 -24.21
C GLU A 287 -10.32 -12.26 -22.85
N THR A 288 -10.35 -13.59 -22.73
CA THR A 288 -10.65 -14.32 -21.50
C THR A 288 -9.37 -14.88 -20.91
N ARG A 289 -9.10 -14.58 -19.63
CA ARG A 289 -7.86 -14.92 -18.93
C ARG A 289 -8.20 -15.28 -17.47
N PRO A 290 -7.78 -16.44 -16.93
CA PRO A 290 -7.94 -16.73 -15.51
C PRO A 290 -6.91 -15.95 -14.69
N ALA A 291 -7.26 -15.51 -13.49
CA ALA A 291 -6.39 -14.74 -12.60
C ALA A 291 -5.01 -15.41 -12.42
N PHE A 292 -5.00 -16.72 -12.16
CA PHE A 292 -3.77 -17.51 -11.99
C PHE A 292 -2.77 -17.37 -13.16
N LEU A 293 -3.22 -17.43 -14.42
CA LEU A 293 -2.31 -17.24 -15.57
C LEU A 293 -2.02 -15.78 -15.88
N THR A 294 -2.90 -14.86 -15.50
CA THR A 294 -2.74 -13.41 -15.71
C THR A 294 -1.62 -12.89 -14.82
N GLU A 295 -1.70 -13.17 -13.52
CA GLU A 295 -0.69 -12.79 -12.54
C GLU A 295 0.61 -13.59 -12.72
N GLY A 296 0.52 -14.88 -13.08
CA GLY A 296 1.69 -15.68 -13.44
C GLY A 296 2.46 -15.13 -14.65
N LEU A 297 1.76 -14.67 -15.69
CA LEU A 297 2.39 -14.02 -16.84
C LEU A 297 3.04 -12.69 -16.46
N ALA A 298 2.36 -11.89 -15.62
CA ALA A 298 2.89 -10.63 -15.12
C ALA A 298 4.18 -10.81 -14.32
N VAL A 299 4.20 -11.73 -13.34
CA VAL A 299 5.40 -12.08 -12.55
C VAL A 299 6.52 -12.66 -13.42
N PHE A 300 6.21 -13.54 -14.39
CA PHE A 300 7.20 -14.11 -15.30
C PHE A 300 7.89 -13.04 -16.16
N VAL A 301 7.12 -12.16 -16.81
CA VAL A 301 7.67 -11.10 -17.69
C VAL A 301 8.33 -9.97 -16.89
N ALA A 302 7.85 -9.67 -15.67
CA ALA A 302 8.50 -8.74 -14.76
C ALA A 302 9.84 -9.26 -14.21
N GLY A 303 10.04 -10.58 -14.19
CA GLY A 303 11.23 -11.25 -13.66
C GLY A 303 11.21 -11.36 -12.13
N GLY A 304 10.01 -11.45 -11.54
CA GLY A 304 9.76 -11.34 -10.10
C GLY A 304 8.48 -10.56 -9.82
N HIS A 305 8.07 -10.46 -8.56
CA HIS A 305 6.79 -9.81 -8.20
C HIS A 305 7.00 -8.34 -7.82
N TYR A 306 7.56 -8.07 -6.64
CA TYR A 306 7.87 -6.71 -6.17
C TYR A 306 9.31 -6.29 -6.42
N LYS A 307 10.18 -7.26 -6.71
CA LYS A 307 11.63 -7.12 -6.96
C LYS A 307 12.08 -8.22 -7.93
N PRO A 308 13.28 -8.12 -8.54
CA PRO A 308 13.82 -9.21 -9.34
C PRO A 308 14.04 -10.49 -8.51
N GLU A 309 13.60 -11.64 -9.01
CA GLU A 309 13.61 -12.92 -8.30
C GLU A 309 13.94 -14.11 -9.23
N ASP A 310 14.74 -15.07 -8.75
CA ASP A 310 14.92 -16.37 -9.42
C ASP A 310 13.72 -17.27 -9.09
N LEU A 311 12.73 -17.25 -9.98
CA LEU A 311 11.43 -17.92 -9.78
C LEU A 311 11.57 -19.44 -9.55
N ASP A 312 12.54 -20.12 -10.16
CA ASP A 312 12.75 -21.57 -9.96
C ASP A 312 13.29 -21.85 -8.56
N ARG A 313 14.31 -21.09 -8.12
CA ARG A 313 14.86 -21.22 -6.76
C ARG A 313 13.82 -20.88 -5.70
N ARG A 314 13.05 -19.82 -5.94
CA ARG A 314 12.00 -19.33 -5.05
C ARG A 314 10.87 -20.36 -4.92
N ALA A 315 10.38 -20.93 -6.02
CA ALA A 315 9.40 -22.02 -5.97
C ALA A 315 9.96 -23.32 -5.35
N ALA A 316 11.24 -23.65 -5.58
CA ALA A 316 11.88 -24.78 -4.89
C ALA A 316 12.03 -24.53 -3.37
N ALA A 317 12.24 -23.27 -2.96
CA ALA A 317 12.24 -22.87 -1.56
C ALA A 317 10.85 -22.98 -0.91
N LEU A 318 9.74 -22.70 -1.62
CA LEU A 318 8.38 -22.98 -1.11
C LEU A 318 8.17 -24.46 -0.77
N LEU A 319 8.71 -25.37 -1.58
CA LEU A 319 8.67 -26.81 -1.29
C LEU A 319 9.51 -27.18 -0.06
N ALA A 320 10.68 -26.53 0.13
CA ALA A 320 11.52 -26.73 1.31
C ALA A 320 10.87 -26.20 2.60
N LEU A 321 10.01 -25.18 2.50
CA LEU A 321 9.28 -24.57 3.61
C LEU A 321 7.94 -25.26 3.95
N ASP A 322 7.53 -26.29 3.19
CA ASP A 322 6.17 -26.87 3.25
C ASP A 322 5.09 -25.78 3.14
N ARG A 323 5.26 -24.92 2.12
CA ARG A 323 4.40 -23.78 1.81
C ARG A 323 3.76 -23.84 0.43
N PHE A 324 4.05 -24.87 -0.35
CA PHE A 324 3.50 -25.06 -1.69
C PHE A 324 1.97 -25.27 -1.68
N ILE A 325 1.25 -24.56 -2.53
CA ILE A 325 -0.21 -24.68 -2.70
C ILE A 325 -0.49 -25.56 -3.92
N PRO A 326 -1.25 -26.67 -3.80
CA PRO A 326 -1.64 -27.46 -4.96
C PRO A 326 -2.32 -26.62 -6.03
N LEU A 327 -1.87 -26.71 -7.29
CA LEU A 327 -2.26 -25.81 -8.38
C LEU A 327 -3.78 -25.80 -8.63
N ARG A 328 -4.47 -26.92 -8.38
CA ARG A 328 -5.94 -27.00 -8.48
C ARG A 328 -6.68 -26.23 -7.38
N THR A 329 -6.04 -26.05 -6.22
CA THR A 329 -6.52 -25.20 -5.13
C THR A 329 -6.24 -23.75 -5.47
N LEU A 330 -5.00 -23.44 -5.86
CA LEU A 330 -4.57 -22.07 -6.18
C LEU A 330 -5.36 -21.48 -7.36
N ALA A 331 -5.53 -22.22 -8.46
CA ALA A 331 -6.30 -21.77 -9.63
C ALA A 331 -7.82 -21.70 -9.42
N ARG A 332 -8.34 -22.13 -8.26
CA ARG A 332 -9.77 -22.03 -7.92
C ARG A 332 -10.10 -20.78 -7.12
N ASP A 333 -9.17 -20.33 -6.27
CA ASP A 333 -9.40 -19.25 -5.31
C ASP A 333 -8.15 -18.37 -5.16
N PHE A 334 -7.59 -17.99 -6.31
CA PHE A 334 -6.25 -17.41 -6.44
C PHE A 334 -6.00 -16.22 -5.50
N TYR A 335 -6.91 -15.26 -5.50
CA TYR A 335 -6.77 -14.04 -4.70
C TYR A 335 -7.01 -14.23 -3.19
N ARG A 336 -7.53 -15.38 -2.76
CA ARG A 336 -7.67 -15.74 -1.34
C ARG A 336 -6.56 -16.65 -0.83
N ALA A 337 -5.70 -17.16 -1.72
CA ALA A 337 -4.44 -17.78 -1.34
C ALA A 337 -3.51 -16.76 -0.67
N GLN A 338 -2.47 -17.26 0.01
CA GLN A 338 -1.40 -16.39 0.50
C GLN A 338 -0.71 -15.77 -0.73
N HIS A 339 -0.67 -14.44 -0.77
CA HIS A 339 -0.41 -13.67 -1.98
C HIS A 339 1.00 -13.87 -2.54
N GLU A 340 2.05 -13.78 -1.71
CA GLU A 340 3.43 -13.98 -2.15
C GLU A 340 3.65 -15.39 -2.69
N ILE A 341 3.08 -16.40 -2.01
CA ILE A 341 3.14 -17.81 -2.42
C ILE A 341 2.42 -18.00 -3.76
N GLY A 342 1.16 -17.54 -3.88
CA GLY A 342 0.33 -17.75 -5.06
C GLY A 342 0.89 -17.09 -6.32
N TYR A 343 1.35 -15.85 -6.21
CA TYR A 343 1.97 -15.12 -7.33
C TYR A 343 3.31 -15.73 -7.75
N LEU A 344 4.12 -16.16 -6.78
CA LEU A 344 5.39 -16.83 -7.04
C LEU A 344 5.19 -18.18 -7.74
N GLU A 345 4.26 -19.01 -7.28
CA GLU A 345 3.92 -20.29 -7.91
C GLU A 345 3.37 -20.11 -9.33
N ALA A 346 2.48 -19.13 -9.52
CA ALA A 346 1.96 -18.81 -10.84
C ALA A 346 3.08 -18.37 -11.81
N GLY A 347 3.95 -17.47 -11.37
CA GLY A 347 5.08 -16.99 -12.18
C GLY A 347 6.09 -18.09 -12.51
N ALA A 348 6.44 -18.90 -11.51
CA ALA A 348 7.36 -20.02 -11.67
C ALA A 348 6.79 -21.16 -12.55
N LEU A 349 5.47 -21.41 -12.50
CA LEU A 349 4.83 -22.34 -13.43
C LEU A 349 4.83 -21.80 -14.86
N VAL A 350 4.50 -20.51 -15.08
CA VAL A 350 4.59 -19.90 -16.41
C VAL A 350 6.01 -19.99 -16.95
N LYS A 351 7.02 -19.69 -16.13
CA LYS A 351 8.43 -19.89 -16.48
C LYS A 351 8.72 -21.33 -16.90
N TYR A 352 8.32 -22.32 -16.08
CA TYR A 352 8.53 -23.74 -16.39
C TYR A 352 7.86 -24.15 -17.72
N LEU A 353 6.63 -23.70 -17.98
CA LEU A 353 5.95 -23.97 -19.25
C LEU A 353 6.69 -23.37 -20.45
N VAL A 354 7.22 -22.15 -20.29
CA VAL A 354 8.01 -21.47 -21.33
C VAL A 354 9.36 -22.14 -21.57
N ASP A 355 10.06 -22.57 -20.53
CA ASP A 355 11.38 -23.21 -20.65
C ASP A 355 11.31 -24.64 -21.19
N VAL A 356 10.26 -25.40 -20.85
CA VAL A 356 10.09 -26.79 -21.30
C VAL A 356 9.43 -26.90 -22.68
N TYR A 357 8.41 -26.09 -22.95
CA TYR A 357 7.58 -26.21 -24.16
C TYR A 357 7.70 -25.02 -25.13
N GLY A 358 8.43 -23.97 -24.74
CA GLY A 358 8.69 -22.79 -25.56
C GLY A 358 7.62 -21.70 -25.45
N TRP A 359 8.08 -20.44 -25.46
CA TRP A 359 7.23 -19.24 -25.43
C TRP A 359 6.09 -19.26 -26.47
N GLY A 360 6.36 -19.75 -27.69
CA GLY A 360 5.34 -19.84 -28.74
C GLY A 360 4.15 -20.73 -28.37
N THR A 361 4.40 -21.85 -27.69
CA THR A 361 3.37 -22.78 -27.21
C THR A 361 2.56 -22.15 -26.08
N PHE A 362 3.23 -21.53 -25.10
CA PHE A 362 2.56 -20.81 -24.02
C PHE A 362 1.66 -19.68 -24.54
N ARG A 363 2.19 -18.83 -25.43
CA ARG A 363 1.45 -17.71 -26.02
C ARG A 363 0.27 -18.18 -26.88
N ALA A 364 0.39 -19.30 -27.58
CA ALA A 364 -0.71 -19.90 -28.33
C ALA A 364 -1.80 -20.46 -27.40
N MET A 365 -1.42 -21.10 -26.29
CA MET A 365 -2.35 -21.55 -25.24
C MET A 365 -3.11 -20.36 -24.66
N TYR A 366 -2.38 -19.36 -24.16
CA TYR A 366 -2.90 -18.16 -23.52
C TYR A 366 -3.89 -17.41 -24.43
N ALA A 367 -3.51 -17.15 -25.69
CA ALA A 367 -4.36 -16.48 -26.68
C ALA A 367 -5.62 -17.27 -27.09
N SER A 368 -5.70 -18.57 -26.79
CA SER A 368 -6.81 -19.44 -27.18
C SER A 368 -7.83 -19.70 -26.07
N LEU A 369 -7.56 -19.25 -24.84
CA LEU A 369 -8.41 -19.50 -23.68
C LEU A 369 -9.84 -19.03 -23.92
N GLN A 370 -10.82 -19.86 -23.53
CA GLN A 370 -12.24 -19.62 -23.73
C GLN A 370 -12.97 -19.59 -22.37
N PRO A 371 -14.09 -18.86 -22.25
CA PRO A 371 -14.94 -18.91 -21.07
C PRO A 371 -15.32 -20.34 -20.68
N ALA A 372 -15.22 -20.64 -19.39
CA ALA A 372 -15.59 -21.91 -18.77
C ALA A 372 -16.40 -21.63 -17.49
N PRO A 373 -17.05 -22.63 -16.85
CA PRO A 373 -17.85 -22.42 -15.64
C PRO A 373 -17.05 -21.91 -14.44
N ASP A 374 -15.74 -22.20 -14.40
CA ASP A 374 -14.78 -21.64 -13.44
C ASP A 374 -13.36 -21.55 -14.07
N GLU A 375 -12.45 -20.82 -13.42
CA GLU A 375 -11.09 -20.60 -13.90
C GLU A 375 -10.22 -21.86 -13.94
N LEU A 376 -10.47 -22.82 -13.04
CA LEU A 376 -9.75 -24.10 -13.02
C LEU A 376 -10.09 -24.93 -14.26
N GLN A 377 -11.36 -25.00 -14.66
CA GLN A 377 -11.79 -25.67 -15.89
C GLN A 377 -11.22 -24.99 -17.13
N MET A 378 -11.12 -23.65 -17.13
CA MET A 378 -10.47 -22.87 -18.21
C MET A 378 -8.99 -23.23 -18.36
N LEU A 379 -8.25 -23.27 -17.23
CA LEU A 379 -6.84 -23.66 -17.19
C LEU A 379 -6.65 -25.12 -17.63
N GLU A 380 -7.42 -26.06 -17.07
CA GLU A 380 -7.33 -27.49 -17.41
C GLU A 380 -7.61 -27.74 -18.90
N ALA A 381 -8.59 -27.03 -19.49
CA ALA A 381 -8.90 -27.12 -20.92
C ALA A 381 -7.78 -26.55 -21.80
N GLY A 382 -7.22 -25.38 -21.45
CA GLY A 382 -6.08 -24.78 -22.16
C GLY A 382 -4.84 -25.65 -22.13
N LEU A 383 -4.54 -26.25 -20.96
CA LEU A 383 -3.41 -27.16 -20.80
C LEU A 383 -3.57 -28.44 -21.63
N ALA A 384 -4.75 -29.07 -21.56
CA ALA A 384 -5.04 -30.28 -22.34
C ALA A 384 -4.95 -30.03 -23.86
N ALA A 385 -5.41 -28.87 -24.34
CA ALA A 385 -5.44 -28.54 -25.76
C ALA A 385 -4.04 -28.29 -26.37
N HIS A 386 -3.11 -27.69 -25.62
CA HIS A 386 -1.80 -27.26 -26.15
C HIS A 386 -0.61 -28.12 -25.71
N TYR A 387 -0.69 -28.76 -24.54
CA TYR A 387 0.38 -29.62 -24.02
C TYR A 387 0.00 -31.10 -24.03
N GLY A 388 -1.27 -31.43 -24.32
CA GLY A 388 -1.77 -32.81 -24.32
C GLY A 388 -1.84 -33.45 -22.93
N LYS A 389 -1.73 -32.65 -21.87
CA LYS A 389 -1.54 -33.08 -20.47
C LYS A 389 -2.57 -32.42 -19.54
N PRO A 390 -3.12 -33.14 -18.55
CA PRO A 390 -3.92 -32.54 -17.49
C PRO A 390 -3.04 -31.74 -16.51
N LEU A 391 -3.64 -30.77 -15.82
CA LEU A 391 -2.94 -29.93 -14.83
C LEU A 391 -2.17 -30.73 -13.77
N LEU A 392 -2.73 -31.85 -13.29
CA LEU A 392 -2.08 -32.72 -12.29
C LEU A 392 -0.79 -33.40 -12.81
N GLU A 393 -0.70 -33.66 -14.12
CA GLU A 393 0.52 -34.23 -14.73
C GLU A 393 1.60 -33.16 -14.89
N ILE A 394 1.21 -31.96 -15.37
CA ILE A 394 2.08 -30.78 -15.43
C ILE A 394 2.61 -30.43 -14.03
N GLU A 395 1.75 -30.44 -13.01
CA GLU A 395 2.12 -30.23 -11.60
C GLU A 395 3.14 -31.27 -11.12
N ALA A 396 2.91 -32.56 -11.39
CA ALA A 396 3.82 -33.63 -10.97
C ALA A 396 5.21 -33.52 -11.63
N GLU A 397 5.26 -33.17 -12.92
CA GLU A 397 6.51 -32.95 -13.66
C GLU A 397 7.25 -31.69 -13.19
N TRP A 398 6.54 -30.59 -12.97
CA TRP A 398 7.10 -29.35 -12.43
C TRP A 398 7.63 -29.54 -11.00
N LEU A 399 6.89 -30.22 -10.13
CA LEU A 399 7.34 -30.58 -8.78
C LEU A 399 8.56 -31.51 -8.80
N ALA A 400 8.71 -32.37 -9.81
CA ALA A 400 9.93 -33.16 -9.99
C ALA A 400 11.11 -32.29 -10.43
N HIS A 401 10.88 -31.32 -11.33
CA HIS A 401 11.86 -30.32 -11.72
C HIS A 401 12.32 -29.45 -10.54
N LEU A 402 11.40 -28.88 -9.75
CA LEU A 402 11.74 -28.06 -8.58
C LEU A 402 12.51 -28.85 -7.51
N ARG A 403 12.19 -30.13 -7.27
CA ARG A 403 12.95 -31.00 -6.36
C ARG A 403 14.37 -31.33 -6.85
N ALA A 404 14.67 -31.13 -8.13
CA ALA A 404 16.01 -31.27 -8.68
C ALA A 404 16.84 -29.97 -8.59
N GLN A 405 16.22 -28.84 -8.22
CA GLN A 405 16.93 -27.57 -8.03
C GLN A 405 17.80 -27.60 -6.76
N ALA A 406 18.86 -26.79 -6.75
CA ALA A 406 19.71 -26.65 -5.59
C ALA A 406 18.98 -25.89 -4.47
N GLN A 407 18.90 -26.49 -3.28
CA GLN A 407 18.38 -25.82 -2.10
C GLN A 407 19.45 -24.91 -1.49
N ASP A 408 19.24 -23.60 -1.58
CA ASP A 408 20.07 -22.59 -0.90
C ASP A 408 19.39 -22.18 0.42
N PRO A 409 19.98 -22.46 1.59
CA PRO A 409 19.43 -22.05 2.88
C PRO A 409 19.23 -20.52 3.01
N ALA A 410 20.01 -19.71 2.31
CA ALA A 410 19.88 -18.26 2.34
C ALA A 410 18.61 -17.79 1.59
N GLU A 411 18.32 -18.37 0.42
CA GLU A 411 17.06 -18.10 -0.30
C GLU A 411 15.84 -18.63 0.45
N ILE A 412 15.94 -19.81 1.06
CA ILE A 412 14.86 -20.38 1.89
C ILE A 412 14.51 -19.43 3.04
N GLU A 413 15.50 -18.92 3.77
CA GLU A 413 15.26 -17.97 4.87
C GLU A 413 14.81 -16.58 4.36
N ASN A 414 15.35 -16.09 3.24
CA ASN A 414 14.91 -14.82 2.64
C ASN A 414 13.45 -14.89 2.19
N LEU A 415 13.02 -16.00 1.58
CA LEU A 415 11.64 -16.21 1.18
C LEU A 415 10.72 -16.35 2.39
N ARG A 416 11.11 -17.13 3.41
CA ARG A 416 10.36 -17.25 4.68
C ARG A 416 10.09 -15.88 5.30
N LEU A 417 11.13 -15.04 5.39
CA LEU A 417 11.02 -13.68 5.91
C LEU A 417 10.28 -12.71 4.98
N THR A 418 10.30 -12.94 3.66
CA THR A 418 9.49 -12.18 2.70
C THR A 418 7.99 -12.44 2.92
N ILE A 419 7.61 -13.71 3.11
CA ILE A 419 6.23 -14.10 3.47
C ILE A 419 5.84 -13.47 4.81
N ASP A 420 6.69 -13.61 5.84
CA ASP A 420 6.46 -13.00 7.16
C ASP A 420 6.31 -11.46 7.08
N LEU A 421 7.08 -10.77 6.24
CA LEU A 421 7.02 -9.32 6.05
C LEU A 421 5.63 -8.89 5.55
N PHE A 422 5.15 -9.51 4.47
CA PHE A 422 3.86 -9.13 3.87
C PHE A 422 2.67 -9.56 4.73
N ASP A 423 2.74 -10.70 5.42
CA ASP A 423 1.72 -11.06 6.41
C ASP A 423 1.72 -10.09 7.61
N THR A 424 2.89 -9.61 8.04
CA THR A 424 3.00 -8.57 9.08
C THR A 424 2.47 -7.22 8.59
N LEU A 425 2.72 -6.84 7.33
CA LEU A 425 2.18 -5.64 6.70
C LEU A 425 0.65 -5.68 6.60
N ARG A 426 0.06 -6.82 6.22
CA ARG A 426 -1.41 -7.03 6.24
C ARG A 426 -2.00 -6.88 7.63
N ARG A 427 -1.36 -7.47 8.65
CA ARG A 427 -1.78 -7.32 10.05
C ARG A 427 -1.68 -5.88 10.52
N TYR A 428 -0.64 -5.15 10.12
CA TYR A 428 -0.51 -3.71 10.38
C TYR A 428 -1.66 -2.93 9.75
N GLN A 429 -1.95 -3.15 8.47
CA GLN A 429 -3.09 -2.52 7.79
C GLN A 429 -4.40 -2.81 8.52
N GLN A 430 -4.72 -4.07 8.80
CA GLN A 430 -5.95 -4.46 9.53
C GLN A 430 -6.12 -3.76 10.89
N GLN A 431 -5.03 -3.53 11.63
CA GLN A 431 -5.10 -2.93 12.97
C GLN A 431 -4.94 -1.40 12.99
N PHE A 432 -4.18 -0.82 12.05
CA PHE A 432 -3.67 0.55 12.14
C PHE A 432 -3.87 1.41 10.87
N ASP A 433 -4.09 0.83 9.70
CA ASP A 433 -4.58 1.54 8.49
C ASP A 433 -5.58 0.67 7.71
N PRO A 434 -6.79 0.39 8.24
CA PRO A 434 -7.76 -0.50 7.59
C PRO A 434 -8.12 -0.09 6.14
N PRO A 435 -8.21 1.21 5.78
CA PRO A 435 -8.36 1.65 4.39
C PRO A 435 -7.27 1.14 3.43
N ALA A 436 -6.06 0.85 3.91
CA ALA A 436 -4.99 0.30 3.09
C ALA A 436 -5.01 -1.23 2.99
N TYR A 437 -5.91 -1.94 3.70
CA TYR A 437 -5.88 -3.40 3.75
C TYR A 437 -6.14 -4.05 2.38
N PHE A 438 -5.19 -4.84 1.92
CA PHE A 438 -5.13 -5.41 0.56
C PHE A 438 -6.44 -5.97 -0.01
N LEU A 439 -7.20 -6.77 0.74
CA LEU A 439 -8.42 -7.40 0.20
C LEU A 439 -9.59 -6.42 0.03
N SER A 440 -9.54 -5.24 0.65
CA SER A 440 -10.62 -4.25 0.67
C SER A 440 -10.07 -2.82 0.62
N ALA A 441 -9.00 -2.61 -0.17
CA ALA A 441 -8.30 -1.34 -0.20
C ALA A 441 -9.21 -0.21 -0.72
N TRP A 442 -9.19 0.93 -0.02
CA TRP A 442 -9.89 2.15 -0.41
C TRP A 442 -9.22 2.78 -1.63
N LEU A 443 -9.67 2.40 -2.83
CA LEU A 443 -9.12 2.85 -4.10
C LEU A 443 -10.15 3.69 -4.88
N PRO A 444 -10.21 5.03 -4.66
CA PRO A 444 -11.13 5.89 -5.38
C PRO A 444 -10.82 6.02 -6.88
N ASP A 445 -11.85 6.32 -7.66
CA ASP A 445 -11.73 6.59 -9.10
C ASP A 445 -10.85 7.83 -9.35
N GLY A 446 -9.61 7.60 -9.82
CA GLY A 446 -8.64 8.65 -10.10
C GLY A 446 -9.14 9.72 -11.08
N PRO A 447 -9.76 9.38 -12.23
CA PRO A 447 -10.28 10.37 -13.18
C PRO A 447 -11.29 11.34 -12.56
N ARG A 448 -12.26 10.83 -11.79
CA ARG A 448 -13.27 11.63 -11.08
C ARG A 448 -12.68 12.39 -9.90
N ALA A 449 -11.69 11.83 -9.20
CA ALA A 449 -10.94 12.54 -8.17
C ALA A 449 -10.21 13.76 -8.75
N ARG A 450 -9.54 13.59 -9.90
CA ARG A 450 -8.88 14.68 -10.65
C ARG A 450 -9.88 15.74 -11.11
N GLN A 451 -11.01 15.34 -11.70
CA GLN A 451 -12.06 16.24 -12.12
C GLN A 451 -12.65 17.09 -10.97
N ARG A 452 -12.77 16.49 -9.78
CA ARG A 452 -13.34 17.13 -8.58
C ARG A 452 -12.30 17.82 -7.69
N GLY A 453 -11.00 17.73 -8.00
CA GLY A 453 -9.94 18.30 -7.17
C GLY A 453 -9.70 17.58 -5.84
N ILE A 454 -10.14 16.31 -5.70
CA ILE A 454 -9.97 15.51 -4.49
C ILE A 454 -8.49 15.11 -4.36
N VAL A 455 -7.82 15.52 -3.28
CA VAL A 455 -6.41 15.19 -3.02
C VAL A 455 -6.19 14.37 -1.75
N ALA A 456 -7.09 14.49 -0.77
CA ALA A 456 -6.89 13.97 0.58
C ALA A 456 -6.91 12.43 0.64
N ASP A 457 -7.80 11.75 -0.10
CA ASP A 457 -7.86 10.28 -0.18
C ASP A 457 -6.52 9.65 -0.65
N PHE A 458 -5.74 10.41 -1.43
CA PHE A 458 -4.51 9.97 -2.10
C PHE A 458 -3.22 10.34 -1.33
N ILE A 459 -3.34 11.02 -0.17
CA ILE A 459 -2.23 11.53 0.65
C ILE A 459 -2.37 11.18 2.13
N ARG A 460 -3.59 11.27 2.67
CA ARG A 460 -3.79 11.02 4.10
C ARG A 460 -3.59 9.55 4.39
N SER A 461 -2.84 9.30 5.44
CA SER A 461 -2.59 8.01 6.05
C SER A 461 -2.44 8.24 7.56
N PRO A 462 -2.53 7.18 8.37
CA PRO A 462 -2.15 7.23 9.78
C PRO A 462 -0.70 7.68 9.96
N ARG A 463 -0.49 8.71 10.80
CA ARG A 463 0.83 9.35 11.03
C ARG A 463 1.16 9.56 12.51
N ALA A 464 0.49 8.82 13.40
CA ALA A 464 0.89 8.77 14.79
C ALA A 464 2.30 8.13 14.90
N ALA A 465 3.01 8.38 16.01
CA ALA A 465 4.37 7.88 16.15
C ALA A 465 4.47 6.35 16.12
N GLU A 466 3.38 5.68 16.51
CA GLU A 466 3.15 4.25 16.43
C GLU A 466 3.16 3.76 14.96
N ASN A 467 2.43 4.44 14.07
CA ASN A 467 2.41 4.17 12.63
C ASN A 467 3.78 4.38 12.00
N LEU A 468 4.38 5.54 12.24
CA LEU A 468 5.70 5.89 11.70
C LEU A 468 6.79 4.90 12.16
N ALA A 469 6.71 4.43 13.40
CA ALA A 469 7.62 3.42 13.94
C ALA A 469 7.44 2.06 13.25
N LEU A 470 6.21 1.56 13.14
CA LEU A 470 5.92 0.26 12.51
C LEU A 470 6.27 0.28 11.02
N GLU A 471 5.87 1.31 10.28
CA GLU A 471 6.19 1.45 8.86
C GLU A 471 7.70 1.58 8.63
N ALA A 472 8.44 2.29 9.49
CA ALA A 472 9.90 2.36 9.40
C ALA A 472 10.59 1.02 9.75
N MET A 473 10.03 0.21 10.66
CA MET A 473 10.52 -1.13 10.95
C MET A 473 10.28 -2.09 9.79
N LEU A 474 9.10 -2.07 9.18
CA LEU A 474 8.76 -2.88 8.00
C LEU A 474 9.61 -2.47 6.78
N THR A 475 9.78 -1.16 6.54
CA THR A 475 10.68 -0.63 5.50
C THR A 475 12.14 -1.04 5.76
N GLY A 476 12.61 -1.01 7.00
CA GLY A 476 13.95 -1.47 7.36
C GLY A 476 14.14 -2.99 7.15
N ALA A 477 13.11 -3.79 7.47
CA ALA A 477 13.13 -5.24 7.28
C ALA A 477 13.17 -5.61 5.79
N GLU A 478 12.36 -4.94 4.97
CA GLU A 478 12.37 -5.06 3.52
C GLU A 478 13.77 -4.76 2.95
N GLN A 479 14.32 -3.60 3.29
CA GLN A 479 15.65 -3.18 2.79
C GLN A 479 16.75 -4.14 3.23
N ALA A 480 16.65 -4.73 4.43
CA ALA A 480 17.53 -5.79 4.89
C ALA A 480 17.38 -7.08 4.05
N LEU A 481 16.15 -7.48 3.70
CA LEU A 481 15.91 -8.62 2.79
C LEU A 481 16.46 -8.36 1.38
N HIS A 482 16.40 -7.13 0.87
CA HIS A 482 17.00 -6.75 -0.41
C HIS A 482 18.54 -6.85 -0.38
N ARG A 483 19.17 -6.54 0.76
CA ARG A 483 20.63 -6.70 0.97
C ARG A 483 21.07 -8.12 1.36
N GLY A 484 20.14 -9.06 1.55
CA GLY A 484 20.42 -10.42 2.03
C GLY A 484 20.70 -10.51 3.54
N GLU A 485 20.44 -9.45 4.30
CA GLU A 485 20.67 -9.32 5.74
C GLU A 485 19.53 -9.97 6.56
N THR A 486 19.28 -11.26 6.35
CA THR A 486 18.13 -11.99 6.93
C THR A 486 18.04 -11.91 8.46
N ALA A 487 19.18 -11.87 9.16
CA ALA A 487 19.20 -11.70 10.61
C ALA A 487 18.66 -10.34 11.09
N GLU A 488 18.89 -9.26 10.33
CA GLU A 488 18.37 -7.93 10.65
C GLU A 488 16.88 -7.83 10.29
N ALA A 489 16.50 -8.36 9.13
CA ALA A 489 15.09 -8.46 8.74
C ALA A 489 14.25 -9.23 9.77
N GLY A 490 14.70 -10.42 10.18
CA GLY A 490 14.01 -11.22 11.21
C GLY A 490 13.90 -10.49 12.55
N ARG A 491 14.94 -9.76 12.97
CA ARG A 491 14.93 -8.95 14.20
C ARG A 491 13.90 -7.82 14.15
N LEU A 492 13.80 -7.12 13.03
CA LEU A 492 12.83 -6.04 12.82
C LEU A 492 11.40 -6.56 12.73
N LEU A 493 11.18 -7.65 11.98
CA LEU A 493 9.86 -8.29 11.87
C LEU A 493 9.37 -8.83 13.21
N GLN A 494 10.21 -9.54 13.97
CA GLN A 494 9.84 -10.06 15.29
C GLN A 494 9.43 -8.94 16.26
N ALA A 495 10.15 -7.82 16.25
CA ALA A 495 9.82 -6.66 17.08
C ALA A 495 8.52 -5.96 16.62
N ALA A 496 8.25 -5.89 15.31
CA ALA A 496 6.99 -5.34 14.78
C ALA A 496 5.80 -6.25 15.11
N GLN A 497 5.96 -7.57 14.91
CA GLN A 497 4.96 -8.59 15.27
C GLN A 497 4.62 -8.54 16.75
N ALA A 498 5.62 -8.39 17.65
CA ALA A 498 5.39 -8.26 19.09
C ALA A 498 4.49 -7.06 19.46
N VAL A 499 4.55 -5.94 18.71
CA VAL A 499 3.64 -4.79 18.89
C VAL A 499 2.23 -5.12 18.41
N LEU A 500 2.09 -5.77 17.26
CA LEU A 500 0.79 -6.17 16.69
C LEU A 500 0.09 -7.27 17.52
N ASP A 501 0.87 -8.16 18.14
CA ASP A 501 0.39 -9.18 19.09
C ASP A 501 -0.06 -8.55 20.40
N ALA A 502 0.63 -7.49 20.85
CA ALA A 502 0.30 -6.74 22.06
C ALA A 502 -0.74 -5.61 21.83
N GLY A 503 -1.42 -5.58 20.68
CA GLY A 503 -2.48 -4.60 20.38
C GLY A 503 -1.98 -3.15 20.32
N GLY A 504 -0.78 -2.92 19.77
CA GLY A 504 -0.16 -1.59 19.67
C GLY A 504 0.72 -1.20 20.86
N LEU A 505 0.95 -2.10 21.82
CA LEU A 505 1.78 -1.82 22.99
C LEU A 505 3.26 -2.11 22.71
N PHE A 506 4.07 -1.04 22.69
CA PHE A 506 5.50 -1.08 22.42
C PHE A 506 6.30 -1.55 23.65
N PHE A 507 6.13 -2.82 24.03
CA PHE A 507 6.89 -3.46 25.11
C PHE A 507 8.24 -4.02 24.65
N ASP A 508 8.39 -4.38 23.37
CA ASP A 508 9.66 -4.78 22.82
C ASP A 508 10.67 -3.61 22.86
N PRO A 509 11.91 -3.80 23.37
CA PRO A 509 12.88 -2.72 23.50
C PRO A 509 13.32 -2.06 22.18
N LEU A 510 13.35 -2.80 21.08
CA LEU A 510 13.69 -2.27 19.76
C LEU A 510 12.54 -1.43 19.23
N ALA A 511 11.31 -1.96 19.24
CA ALA A 511 10.12 -1.22 18.83
C ALA A 511 9.92 0.05 19.68
N ALA A 512 10.09 -0.05 21.00
CA ALA A 512 10.02 1.10 21.91
C ALA A 512 11.06 2.19 21.58
N ARG A 513 12.23 1.81 21.05
CA ARG A 513 13.24 2.76 20.55
C ARG A 513 12.80 3.43 19.24
N TYR A 514 12.25 2.68 18.29
CA TYR A 514 11.66 3.24 17.05
C TYR A 514 10.55 4.26 17.38
N ARG A 515 9.60 3.90 18.24
CA ARG A 515 8.51 4.79 18.67
C ARG A 515 9.01 6.06 19.35
N ARG A 516 9.99 5.95 20.25
CA ARG A 516 10.60 7.13 20.89
C ARG A 516 11.21 8.08 19.86
N ILE A 517 12.01 7.56 18.91
CA ILE A 517 12.63 8.36 17.86
C ILE A 517 11.56 9.02 16.98
N ALA A 518 10.48 8.31 16.62
CA ALA A 518 9.35 8.89 15.89
C ALA A 518 8.64 10.01 16.69
N GLN A 519 8.43 9.83 18.00
CA GLN A 519 7.84 10.86 18.89
C GLN A 519 8.73 12.11 18.97
N ASP A 520 10.03 11.91 19.20
CA ASP A 520 10.99 13.00 19.37
C ASP A 520 11.23 13.76 18.04
N LEU A 521 11.11 13.10 16.88
CA LEU A 521 11.11 13.75 15.56
C LEU A 521 9.82 14.55 15.30
N LEU A 522 8.65 13.98 15.58
CA LEU A 522 7.36 14.67 15.44
C LEU A 522 7.30 15.93 16.31
N ALA A 523 7.83 15.87 17.54
CA ALA A 523 7.94 17.02 18.43
C ALA A 523 8.84 18.15 17.88
N GLN A 524 9.73 17.84 16.92
CA GLN A 524 10.60 18.78 16.21
C GLN A 524 10.05 19.17 14.82
N GLY A 525 8.86 18.69 14.44
CA GLY A 525 8.24 18.95 13.13
C GLY A 525 8.78 18.08 11.99
N TYR A 526 9.50 16.99 12.30
CA TYR A 526 9.99 16.03 11.32
C TYR A 526 9.08 14.78 11.24
N GLU A 527 8.79 14.30 10.03
CA GLU A 527 8.21 13.00 9.80
C GLU A 527 9.28 11.96 9.42
N LEU A 528 9.39 10.90 10.22
CA LEU A 528 10.29 9.77 9.99
C LEU A 528 9.95 9.03 8.69
N GLN A 529 10.95 8.83 7.82
CA GLN A 529 10.83 7.99 6.62
C GLN A 529 11.57 6.66 6.79
N THR A 530 12.86 6.70 7.13
CA THR A 530 13.65 5.48 7.42
C THR A 530 14.56 5.66 8.63
N LEU A 531 14.88 4.54 9.31
CA LEU A 531 15.74 4.51 10.49
C LEU A 531 16.73 3.35 10.40
N ASP A 532 18.02 3.69 10.43
CA ASP A 532 19.13 2.74 10.53
C ASP A 532 19.74 2.82 11.94
N LEU A 533 19.74 1.67 12.64
CA LEU A 533 20.27 1.50 14.00
C LEU A 533 21.55 0.65 14.05
N SER A 534 22.14 0.28 12.90
CA SER A 534 23.33 -0.56 12.82
C SER A 534 24.61 0.16 13.27
N GLY A 535 24.65 1.50 13.11
CA GLY A 535 25.77 2.35 13.51
C GLY A 535 25.80 2.72 15.00
N PRO A 536 26.93 3.24 15.51
CA PRO A 536 27.06 3.72 16.88
C PRO A 536 26.14 4.92 17.17
N THR A 537 25.81 5.69 16.14
CA THR A 537 24.80 6.75 16.16
C THR A 537 23.72 6.41 15.12
N PRO A 538 22.42 6.37 15.48
CA PRO A 538 21.37 6.12 14.51
C PRO A 538 21.35 7.15 13.39
N ARG A 539 21.10 6.66 12.18
CA ARG A 539 20.86 7.50 11.01
C ARG A 539 19.38 7.52 10.71
N VAL A 540 18.83 8.72 10.60
CA VAL A 540 17.42 8.98 10.31
C VAL A 540 17.33 9.59 8.92
N THR A 541 16.42 9.11 8.08
CA THR A 541 15.91 9.92 6.97
C THR A 541 14.53 10.42 7.36
N ALA A 542 14.31 11.73 7.29
CA ALA A 542 13.06 12.37 7.67
C ALA A 542 12.73 13.56 6.75
N ILE A 543 11.49 14.04 6.81
CA ILE A 543 11.01 15.22 6.09
C ILE A 543 10.50 16.25 7.09
N ARG A 544 11.03 17.48 7.06
CA ARG A 544 10.39 18.65 7.66
C ARG A 544 9.75 19.51 6.57
N ASP A 545 10.55 19.89 5.58
CA ASP A 545 10.18 20.79 4.51
C ASP A 545 9.82 20.01 3.23
N TRP A 546 8.58 19.49 3.19
CA TRP A 546 8.06 18.60 2.13
C TRP A 546 8.25 19.15 0.71
N PRO A 547 8.68 18.32 -0.28
CA PRO A 547 8.98 16.88 -0.21
C PRO A 547 10.47 16.56 0.03
N THR A 548 11.22 17.45 0.69
CA THR A 548 12.69 17.34 0.82
C THR A 548 13.07 16.32 1.89
N LEU A 549 13.87 15.32 1.51
CA LEU A 549 14.48 14.37 2.44
C LEU A 549 15.73 14.99 3.11
N GLU A 550 15.78 14.90 4.43
CA GLU A 550 16.95 15.24 5.25
C GLU A 550 17.50 13.96 5.89
N THR A 551 18.83 13.80 5.87
CA THR A 551 19.52 12.75 6.65
C THR A 551 20.07 13.36 7.94
N LEU A 552 19.61 12.87 9.08
CA LEU A 552 20.00 13.33 10.41
C LEU A 552 20.77 12.23 11.17
N THR A 553 21.62 12.65 12.10
CA THR A 553 22.20 11.77 13.12
C THR A 553 21.42 11.97 14.42
N TYR A 554 20.88 10.91 14.98
CA TYR A 554 20.09 10.97 16.20
C TYR A 554 20.98 10.80 17.44
N ASN A 555 21.15 11.86 18.23
CA ASN A 555 21.82 11.78 19.53
C ASN A 555 20.77 11.57 20.63
N SER A 556 20.89 10.48 21.39
CA SER A 556 19.91 10.08 22.41
C SER A 556 20.36 10.47 23.84
N ASP A 557 20.96 11.65 23.99
CA ASP A 557 21.49 12.16 25.26
C ASP A 557 20.38 12.60 26.24
#